data_AF-A0A1H7IPF8-F1
#
_entry.id   AF-A0A1H7IPF8-F1
#
_cell.length_a   1.000
_cell.length_b   1.000
_cell.length_c   1.000
_cell.angle_alpha   90.00
_cell.angle_beta   90.00
_cell.angle_gamma   90.00
#
_symmetry.space_group_name_H-M   'P 1'
#
loop_
_entity.id
_entity.type
_entity.pdbx_description
1 polymer ?
#
loop_
_entity_poly.entity_id
_entity_poly.type
_entity_poly.pdbx_seq_one_letter_code
_entity_poly.pdbx_strand_id
1 'polypeptide(L)'
;MADGPQIPDEAETRARWGAFAWDDDSRSKRNAIMARYPAGREQSASIPLLDLAQRQVGRETHTQGWLPVPVIEFVAREIGVPYIRVFEVATFYTMFNLAPVGRFHVQVCGTTPCVLRGSDDVFAACKNKGLIKGRTTPDGLFTLTEVECMGNCASAPMVQINDDNYEDLDYDRTTAILETLANGGTPKPGSQEPGRHTVEPYGGPTTLTAMVNENHDYRDEWGQVAQPEAVEQQA
;
A
#
# COMPACT_ATOMS: atom_id res chain seq x y z
N MET A 1 4.79 -10.47 -20.43
CA MET A 1 3.40 -10.22 -20.89
C MET A 1 2.53 -11.49 -20.90
N ALA A 2 3.06 -12.69 -20.63
CA ALA A 2 2.28 -13.95 -20.71
C ALA A 2 1.55 -14.37 -19.41
N ASP A 3 1.94 -13.81 -18.25
CA ASP A 3 1.37 -14.18 -16.94
C ASP A 3 0.54 -13.03 -16.35
N GLY A 4 -0.39 -12.47 -17.14
CA GLY A 4 -1.37 -11.53 -16.60
C GLY A 4 -2.27 -12.21 -15.55
N PRO A 5 -2.78 -11.48 -14.54
CA PRO A 5 -3.71 -12.05 -13.58
C PRO A 5 -4.92 -12.63 -14.33
N GLN A 6 -5.22 -13.90 -14.07
CA GLN A 6 -6.45 -14.52 -14.55
C GLN A 6 -7.59 -13.85 -13.79
N ILE A 7 -8.36 -13.02 -14.49
CA ILE A 7 -9.51 -12.30 -13.92
C ILE A 7 -10.68 -13.28 -13.93
N PRO A 8 -11.14 -13.79 -12.77
CA PRO A 8 -12.26 -14.71 -12.72
C PRO A 8 -13.53 -14.03 -13.24
N ASP A 9 -14.12 -14.57 -14.31
CA ASP A 9 -15.41 -14.13 -14.88
C ASP A 9 -16.34 -15.33 -15.15
N GLU A 10 -16.17 -16.40 -14.38
CA GLU A 10 -16.99 -17.61 -14.49
C GLU A 10 -18.41 -17.38 -13.94
N ALA A 11 -19.31 -18.30 -14.25
CA ALA A 11 -20.71 -18.24 -13.82
C ALA A 11 -20.86 -18.14 -12.29
N GLU A 12 -19.96 -18.75 -11.52
CA GLU A 12 -19.96 -18.67 -10.05
C GLU A 12 -19.64 -17.25 -9.56
N THR A 13 -18.58 -16.64 -10.10
CA THR A 13 -18.21 -15.25 -9.79
C THR A 13 -19.35 -14.29 -10.14
N ARG A 14 -19.97 -14.47 -11.31
CA ARG A 14 -21.14 -13.67 -11.72
C ARG A 14 -22.36 -13.91 -10.83
N ALA A 15 -22.63 -15.15 -10.43
CA ALA A 15 -23.73 -15.47 -9.52
C ALA A 15 -23.53 -14.83 -8.13
N ARG A 16 -22.29 -14.79 -7.64
CA ARG A 16 -21.96 -14.19 -6.34
C ARG A 16 -22.06 -12.66 -6.37
N TRP A 17 -21.51 -12.01 -7.39
CA TRP A 17 -21.32 -10.56 -7.42
C TRP A 17 -22.26 -9.80 -8.36
N GLY A 18 -23.11 -10.50 -9.13
CA GLY A 18 -24.03 -9.88 -10.08
C GLY A 18 -25.07 -8.95 -9.45
N ALA A 19 -25.39 -9.17 -8.17
CA ALA A 19 -26.30 -8.34 -7.38
C ALA A 19 -25.56 -7.39 -6.42
N PHE A 20 -24.28 -7.08 -6.68
CA PHE A 20 -23.51 -6.17 -5.85
C PHE A 20 -24.22 -4.83 -5.68
N ALA A 21 -24.29 -4.36 -4.44
CA ALA A 21 -24.83 -3.08 -4.06
C ALA A 21 -24.01 -2.54 -2.89
N TRP A 22 -23.90 -1.21 -2.80
CA TRP A 22 -23.24 -0.59 -1.66
C TRP A 22 -23.91 -0.97 -0.34
N ASP A 23 -23.10 -1.38 0.64
CA ASP A 23 -23.52 -1.42 2.04
C ASP A 23 -23.71 0.01 2.58
N ASP A 24 -24.22 0.16 3.80
CA ASP A 24 -24.56 1.48 4.35
C ASP A 24 -23.33 2.38 4.56
N ASP A 25 -22.19 1.82 4.97
CA ASP A 25 -20.93 2.53 5.15
C ASP A 25 -20.38 3.02 3.80
N SER A 26 -20.31 2.13 2.81
CA SER A 26 -19.90 2.46 1.45
C SER A 26 -20.84 3.47 0.80
N ARG A 27 -22.16 3.39 1.04
CA ARG A 27 -23.11 4.34 0.45
C ARG A 27 -22.82 5.78 0.90
N SER A 28 -22.49 5.96 2.17
CA SER A 28 -22.09 7.27 2.72
C SER A 28 -20.79 7.78 2.11
N LYS A 29 -19.75 6.93 2.06
CA LYS A 29 -18.45 7.26 1.45
C LYS A 29 -18.56 7.57 -0.04
N ARG A 30 -19.38 6.80 -0.76
CA ARG A 30 -19.71 7.03 -2.18
C ARG A 30 -20.29 8.42 -2.40
N ASN A 31 -21.26 8.83 -1.59
CA ASN A 31 -21.83 10.18 -1.70
C ASN A 31 -20.76 11.26 -1.51
N ALA A 32 -19.89 11.10 -0.51
CA ALA A 32 -18.79 12.04 -0.26
C ALA A 32 -17.75 12.06 -1.39
N ILE A 33 -17.46 10.92 -2.03
CA ILE A 33 -16.58 10.83 -3.20
C ILE A 33 -17.21 11.56 -4.39
N MET A 34 -18.47 11.26 -4.71
CA MET A 34 -19.17 11.88 -5.84
C MET A 34 -19.26 13.39 -5.71
N ALA A 35 -19.45 13.91 -4.48
CA ALA A 35 -19.52 15.34 -4.21
C ALA A 35 -18.21 16.10 -4.49
N ARG A 36 -17.07 15.41 -4.64
CA ARG A 36 -15.77 16.04 -4.98
C ARG A 36 -15.69 16.44 -6.45
N TYR A 37 -16.54 15.87 -7.31
CA TYR A 37 -16.48 16.05 -8.75
C TYR A 37 -17.71 16.82 -9.24
N PRO A 38 -17.53 17.79 -10.16
CA PRO A 38 -18.66 18.54 -10.70
C PRO A 38 -19.53 17.65 -11.60
N ALA A 39 -20.79 18.06 -11.79
CA ALA A 39 -21.73 17.38 -12.69
C ALA A 39 -21.17 17.27 -14.12
N GLY A 40 -21.35 16.12 -14.76
CA GLY A 40 -20.78 15.80 -16.07
C GLY A 40 -19.30 15.35 -16.03
N ARG A 41 -18.69 15.25 -14.84
CA ARG A 41 -17.32 14.74 -14.63
C ARG A 41 -17.29 13.53 -13.69
N GLU A 42 -18.37 12.77 -13.64
CA GLU A 42 -18.54 11.59 -12.80
C GLU A 42 -17.48 10.51 -13.07
N GLN A 43 -16.95 10.43 -14.30
CA GLN A 43 -15.85 9.52 -14.66
C GLN A 43 -14.61 9.69 -13.76
N SER A 44 -14.35 10.90 -13.25
CA SER A 44 -13.23 11.17 -12.34
C SER A 44 -13.36 10.45 -10.99
N ALA A 45 -14.55 9.97 -10.64
CA ALA A 45 -14.78 9.15 -9.45
C ALA A 45 -14.42 7.67 -9.65
N SER A 46 -14.03 7.23 -10.85
CA SER A 46 -13.74 5.81 -11.14
C SER A 46 -12.73 5.18 -10.18
N ILE A 47 -11.56 5.80 -9.98
CA ILE A 47 -10.51 5.29 -9.08
C ILE A 47 -11.01 5.14 -7.62
N PRO A 48 -11.52 6.22 -6.96
CA PRO A 48 -11.95 6.10 -5.57
C PRO A 48 -13.18 5.19 -5.37
N LEU A 49 -14.05 5.05 -6.38
CA LEU A 49 -15.18 4.11 -6.30
C LEU A 49 -14.74 2.66 -6.51
N LEU A 50 -13.76 2.40 -7.37
CA LEU A 50 -13.15 1.07 -7.48
C LEU A 50 -12.43 0.69 -6.19
N ASP A 51 -11.67 1.60 -5.57
CA ASP A 51 -11.05 1.35 -4.26
C ASP A 51 -12.11 1.06 -3.19
N LEU A 52 -13.18 1.86 -3.13
CA LEU A 52 -14.27 1.64 -2.20
C LEU A 52 -14.96 0.28 -2.43
N ALA A 53 -15.17 -0.11 -3.69
CA ALA A 53 -15.75 -1.40 -4.04
C ALA A 53 -14.84 -2.57 -3.64
N GLN A 54 -13.54 -2.47 -3.92
CA GLN A 54 -12.54 -3.46 -3.48
C GLN A 54 -12.56 -3.63 -1.97
N ARG A 55 -12.58 -2.52 -1.22
CA ARG A 55 -12.66 -2.52 0.25
C ARG A 55 -13.96 -3.13 0.76
N GLN A 56 -15.09 -2.90 0.09
CA GLN A 56 -16.36 -3.55 0.46
C GLN A 56 -16.29 -5.06 0.23
N VAL A 57 -15.82 -5.48 -0.95
CA VAL A 57 -15.59 -6.91 -1.23
C VAL A 57 -14.69 -7.51 -0.15
N GLY A 58 -13.61 -6.82 0.24
CA GLY A 58 -12.72 -7.25 1.32
C GLY A 58 -13.42 -7.41 2.68
N ARG A 59 -14.32 -6.50 3.05
CA ARG A 59 -15.15 -6.66 4.26
C ARG A 59 -16.06 -7.88 4.19
N GLU A 60 -16.69 -8.12 3.04
CA GLU A 60 -17.60 -9.25 2.83
C GLU A 60 -16.87 -10.60 2.78
N THR A 61 -15.63 -10.63 2.28
CA THR A 61 -14.81 -11.85 2.17
C THR A 61 -13.84 -12.03 3.33
N HIS A 62 -13.76 -11.08 4.26
CA HIS A 62 -12.74 -11.01 5.31
C HIS A 62 -11.30 -11.07 4.77
N THR A 63 -11.06 -10.42 3.63
CA THR A 63 -9.74 -10.31 2.99
C THR A 63 -9.36 -8.85 2.70
N GLN A 64 -8.19 -8.61 2.08
CA GLN A 64 -7.83 -7.27 1.59
C GLN A 64 -8.70 -6.83 0.39
N GLY A 65 -9.50 -7.74 -0.16
CA GLY A 65 -10.48 -7.44 -1.20
C GLY A 65 -9.90 -7.48 -2.61
N TRP A 66 -10.81 -7.65 -3.55
CA TRP A 66 -10.53 -7.69 -4.98
C TRP A 66 -11.72 -7.13 -5.77
N LEU A 67 -11.57 -6.98 -7.07
CA LEU A 67 -12.55 -6.41 -7.98
C LEU A 67 -13.07 -7.46 -8.98
N PRO A 68 -14.17 -8.16 -8.63
CA PRO A 68 -14.89 -9.00 -9.58
C PRO A 68 -15.42 -8.18 -10.77
N VAL A 69 -15.47 -8.78 -11.96
CA VAL A 69 -16.01 -8.13 -13.17
C VAL A 69 -17.42 -7.53 -12.95
N PRO A 70 -18.40 -8.22 -12.32
CA PRO A 70 -19.71 -7.63 -12.04
C PRO A 70 -19.68 -6.38 -11.14
N VAL A 71 -18.68 -6.28 -10.25
CA VAL A 71 -18.49 -5.12 -9.37
C VAL A 71 -17.93 -3.94 -10.18
N ILE A 72 -17.01 -4.19 -11.10
CA ILE A 72 -16.50 -3.18 -12.05
C ILE A 72 -17.65 -2.68 -12.95
N GLU A 73 -18.47 -3.59 -13.48
CA GLU A 73 -19.68 -3.24 -14.25
C GLU A 73 -20.65 -2.38 -13.43
N PHE A 74 -20.83 -2.69 -12.14
CA PHE A 74 -21.64 -1.90 -11.22
C PHE A 74 -21.11 -0.47 -11.05
N VAL A 75 -19.80 -0.30 -10.82
CA VAL A 75 -19.18 1.03 -10.69
C VAL A 75 -19.34 1.83 -12.00
N ALA A 76 -19.19 1.18 -13.15
CA ALA A 76 -19.39 1.83 -14.45
C ALA A 76 -20.82 2.35 -14.64
N ARG A 77 -21.83 1.56 -14.25
CA ARG A 77 -23.25 1.98 -14.25
C ARG A 77 -23.49 3.16 -13.31
N GLU A 78 -22.89 3.13 -12.12
CA GLU A 78 -23.04 4.19 -11.10
C GLU A 78 -22.56 5.56 -11.60
N ILE A 79 -21.44 5.60 -12.32
CA ILE A 79 -20.87 6.86 -12.86
C ILE A 79 -21.31 7.15 -14.30
N GLY A 80 -22.18 6.33 -14.89
CA GLY A 80 -22.76 6.57 -16.21
C GLY A 80 -21.79 6.47 -17.40
N VAL A 81 -20.75 5.63 -17.30
CA VAL A 81 -19.78 5.42 -18.39
C VAL A 81 -19.79 3.97 -18.90
N PRO A 82 -19.31 3.72 -20.14
CA PRO A 82 -19.15 2.35 -20.63
C PRO A 82 -18.22 1.52 -19.74
N TYR A 83 -18.60 0.27 -19.46
CA TYR A 83 -17.81 -0.69 -18.67
C TYR A 83 -16.32 -0.70 -19.03
N ILE A 84 -16.01 -0.69 -20.34
CA ILE A 84 -14.63 -0.77 -20.82
C ILE A 84 -13.76 0.38 -20.28
N ARG A 85 -14.31 1.57 -20.03
CA ARG A 85 -13.54 2.70 -19.46
C ARG A 85 -13.13 2.47 -18.02
N VAL A 86 -13.98 1.82 -17.24
CA VAL A 86 -13.67 1.48 -15.84
C VAL A 86 -12.77 0.24 -15.80
N PHE A 87 -12.96 -0.71 -16.70
CA PHE A 87 -12.08 -1.87 -16.84
C PHE A 87 -10.66 -1.50 -17.27
N GLU A 88 -10.51 -0.56 -18.21
CA GLU A 88 -9.21 0.04 -18.58
C GLU A 88 -8.51 0.62 -17.35
N VAL A 89 -9.23 1.36 -16.50
CA VAL A 89 -8.68 1.90 -15.24
C VAL A 89 -8.30 0.79 -14.27
N ALA A 90 -9.18 -0.18 -14.04
CA ALA A 90 -8.96 -1.29 -13.10
C ALA A 90 -7.76 -2.16 -13.48
N THR A 91 -7.54 -2.37 -14.78
CA THR A 91 -6.41 -3.15 -15.30
C THR A 91 -5.11 -2.36 -15.42
N PHE A 92 -5.17 -1.04 -15.47
CA PHE A 92 -4.01 -0.17 -15.57
C PHE A 92 -3.33 0.08 -14.22
N TYR A 93 -4.09 0.31 -13.15
CA TYR A 93 -3.54 0.59 -11.82
C TYR A 93 -3.34 -0.69 -11.02
N THR A 94 -2.09 -0.98 -10.64
CA THR A 94 -1.68 -2.23 -9.99
C THR A 94 -2.24 -2.44 -8.58
N MET A 95 -2.72 -1.38 -7.92
CA MET A 95 -3.35 -1.47 -6.59
C MET A 95 -4.72 -2.17 -6.62
N PHE A 96 -5.33 -2.26 -7.80
CA PHE A 96 -6.57 -2.97 -8.00
C PHE A 96 -6.31 -4.47 -8.15
N ASN A 97 -6.71 -5.23 -7.14
CA ASN A 97 -6.61 -6.68 -7.14
C ASN A 97 -7.71 -7.25 -8.06
N LEU A 98 -7.33 -7.83 -9.20
CA LEU A 98 -8.28 -8.39 -10.16
C LEU A 98 -8.59 -9.88 -9.94
N ALA A 99 -7.99 -10.47 -8.90
CA ALA A 99 -8.23 -11.83 -8.46
C ALA A 99 -8.24 -11.87 -6.92
N PRO A 100 -8.87 -12.90 -6.30
CA PRO A 100 -8.91 -13.02 -4.85
C PRO A 100 -7.51 -13.01 -4.21
N VAL A 101 -7.32 -12.09 -3.27
CA VAL A 101 -6.15 -12.03 -2.38
C VAL A 101 -6.54 -12.47 -0.97
N GLY A 102 -5.55 -12.93 -0.21
CA GLY A 102 -5.70 -13.36 1.17
C GLY A 102 -6.00 -12.21 2.12
N ARG A 103 -6.10 -12.55 3.41
CA ARG A 103 -6.36 -11.57 4.47
C ARG A 103 -5.26 -10.50 4.61
N PHE A 104 -4.01 -10.91 4.39
CA PHE A 104 -2.84 -10.06 4.44
C PHE A 104 -2.15 -10.06 3.08
N HIS A 105 -2.25 -8.96 2.36
CA HIS A 105 -1.55 -8.75 1.11
C HIS A 105 -0.15 -8.20 1.41
N VAL A 106 0.85 -9.07 1.36
CA VAL A 106 2.26 -8.80 1.64
C VAL A 106 2.93 -8.31 0.37
N GLN A 107 3.26 -7.02 0.32
CA GLN A 107 3.81 -6.31 -0.83
C GLN A 107 5.25 -5.89 -0.54
N VAL A 108 6.22 -6.69 -1.00
CA VAL A 108 7.65 -6.47 -0.73
C VAL A 108 8.26 -5.64 -1.86
N CYS A 109 8.94 -4.54 -1.50
CA CYS A 109 9.61 -3.69 -2.48
C CYS A 109 10.85 -4.39 -3.07
N GLY A 110 10.84 -4.62 -4.39
CA GLY A 110 11.93 -5.23 -5.16
C GLY A 110 12.88 -4.24 -5.85
N THR A 111 12.74 -2.93 -5.61
CA THR A 111 13.58 -1.92 -6.30
C THR A 111 14.98 -1.80 -5.74
N THR A 112 15.88 -1.23 -6.53
CA THR A 112 17.33 -1.14 -6.26
C THR A 112 17.70 -0.68 -4.85
N PRO A 113 17.10 0.37 -4.25
CA PRO A 113 17.45 0.75 -2.88
C PRO A 113 17.17 -0.35 -1.86
N CYS A 114 16.05 -1.06 -1.97
CA CYS A 114 15.71 -2.17 -1.08
C CYS A 114 16.62 -3.38 -1.34
N VAL A 115 16.92 -3.68 -2.60
CA VAL A 115 17.86 -4.74 -2.98
C VAL A 115 19.24 -4.50 -2.37
N LEU A 116 19.80 -3.29 -2.53
CA LEU A 116 21.09 -2.90 -1.96
C LEU A 116 21.10 -2.92 -0.42
N ARG A 117 19.93 -2.80 0.21
CA ARG A 117 19.76 -2.84 1.67
C ARG A 117 19.39 -4.23 2.21
N GLY A 118 19.29 -5.25 1.36
CA GLY A 118 19.07 -6.63 1.78
C GLY A 118 17.60 -7.10 1.71
N SER A 119 16.79 -6.61 0.77
CA SER A 119 15.41 -7.13 0.59
C SER A 119 15.34 -8.62 0.24
N ASP A 120 16.46 -9.23 -0.18
CA ASP A 120 16.56 -10.68 -0.36
C ASP A 120 16.29 -11.44 0.96
N ASP A 121 16.70 -10.89 2.11
CA ASP A 121 16.43 -11.46 3.43
C ASP A 121 14.94 -11.38 3.79
N VAL A 122 14.27 -10.29 3.38
CA VAL A 122 12.80 -10.13 3.52
C VAL A 122 12.07 -11.17 2.67
N PHE A 123 12.49 -11.38 1.43
CA PHE A 123 11.94 -12.43 0.57
C PHE A 123 12.24 -13.83 1.11
N ALA A 124 13.43 -14.06 1.70
CA ALA A 124 13.78 -15.33 2.33
C ALA A 124 12.89 -15.64 3.54
N ALA A 125 12.61 -14.65 4.39
CA ALA A 125 11.67 -14.79 5.50
C ALA A 125 10.25 -15.13 5.01
N CYS A 126 9.76 -14.44 3.97
CA CYS A 126 8.47 -14.74 3.35
C CYS A 126 8.43 -16.19 2.81
N LYS A 127 9.48 -16.61 2.11
CA LYS A 127 9.59 -17.96 1.55
C LYS A 127 9.61 -19.03 2.64
N ASN A 128 10.34 -18.80 3.73
CA ASN A 128 10.40 -19.73 4.87
C ASN A 128 9.06 -19.86 5.60
N LYS A 129 8.23 -18.81 5.56
CA LYS A 129 6.83 -18.85 6.04
C LYS A 129 5.87 -19.54 5.05
N GLY A 130 6.35 -19.98 3.89
CA GLY A 130 5.58 -20.70 2.88
C GLY A 130 4.89 -19.80 1.85
N LEU A 131 5.21 -18.50 1.81
CA LEU A 131 4.69 -17.58 0.80
C LEU A 131 5.43 -17.79 -0.54
N ILE A 132 4.68 -17.68 -1.64
CA ILE A 132 5.20 -17.79 -3.00
C ILE A 132 4.81 -16.52 -3.75
N LYS A 133 5.76 -15.89 -4.45
CA LYS A 133 5.52 -14.68 -5.24
C LYS A 133 4.37 -14.91 -6.23
N GLY A 134 3.42 -13.98 -6.23
CA GLY A 134 2.23 -13.99 -7.08
C GLY A 134 1.15 -14.99 -6.64
N ARG A 135 1.23 -15.57 -5.44
CA ARG A 135 0.27 -16.57 -4.96
C ARG A 135 -0.24 -16.27 -3.57
N THR A 136 -1.44 -16.79 -3.30
CA THR A 136 -2.06 -16.83 -1.98
C THR A 136 -1.76 -18.17 -1.31
N THR A 137 -1.50 -18.16 -0.01
CA THR A 137 -1.30 -19.38 0.79
C THR A 137 -2.57 -20.24 0.82
N PRO A 138 -2.47 -21.57 0.98
CA PRO A 138 -3.64 -22.47 0.93
C PRO A 138 -4.73 -22.19 1.98
N ASP A 139 -4.35 -21.59 3.11
CA ASP A 139 -5.24 -21.16 4.18
C ASP A 139 -5.93 -19.80 3.90
N GLY A 140 -5.62 -19.15 2.78
CA GLY A 140 -6.17 -17.84 2.41
C GLY A 140 -5.61 -16.68 3.24
N LEU A 141 -4.57 -16.90 4.05
CA LEU A 141 -4.10 -15.91 5.00
C LEU A 141 -3.19 -14.86 4.36
N PHE A 142 -2.19 -15.26 3.58
CA PHE A 142 -1.21 -14.36 2.99
C PHE A 142 -1.22 -14.43 1.47
N THR A 143 -1.08 -13.28 0.80
CA THR A 143 -0.73 -13.18 -0.61
C THR A 143 0.59 -12.43 -0.74
N LEU A 144 1.58 -13.01 -1.42
CA LEU A 144 2.86 -12.33 -1.65
C LEU A 144 2.91 -11.71 -3.04
N THR A 145 3.14 -10.41 -3.10
CA THR A 145 3.40 -9.66 -4.33
C THR A 145 4.74 -8.95 -4.19
N GLU A 146 5.59 -9.10 -5.19
CA GLU A 146 6.73 -8.21 -5.37
C GLU A 146 6.22 -6.93 -6.03
N VAL A 147 6.50 -5.80 -5.41
CA VAL A 147 6.07 -4.48 -5.89
C VAL A 147 7.28 -3.59 -6.16
N GLU A 148 7.04 -2.53 -6.90
CA GLU A 148 8.03 -1.50 -7.17
C GLU A 148 8.19 -0.54 -5.95
N CYS A 149 8.82 0.60 -6.17
CA CYS A 149 9.12 1.57 -5.11
C CYS A 149 7.83 2.07 -4.42
N MET A 150 7.80 1.96 -3.09
CA MET A 150 6.70 2.43 -2.23
C MET A 150 6.99 3.76 -1.53
N GLY A 151 8.12 4.40 -1.85
CA GLY A 151 8.49 5.72 -1.29
C GLY A 151 9.23 5.70 0.05
N ASN A 152 9.46 4.52 0.65
CA ASN A 152 10.15 4.37 1.95
C ASN A 152 11.64 4.02 1.81
N CYS A 153 12.35 4.64 0.87
CA CYS A 153 13.75 4.30 0.58
C CYS A 153 14.72 4.63 1.73
N ALA A 154 14.41 5.64 2.55
CA ALA A 154 15.25 6.07 3.69
C ALA A 154 15.22 5.08 4.88
N SER A 155 14.26 4.16 4.87
CA SER A 155 14.04 3.11 5.86
C SER A 155 13.95 1.73 5.19
N ALA A 156 14.66 1.57 4.07
CA ALA A 156 14.77 0.30 3.38
C ALA A 156 15.64 -0.71 4.17
N PRO A 157 15.34 -2.02 4.09
CA PRO A 157 14.25 -2.66 3.32
C PRO A 157 12.86 -2.48 3.93
N MET A 158 11.82 -2.55 3.11
CA MET A 158 10.43 -2.35 3.55
C MET A 158 9.44 -3.33 2.89
N VAL A 159 8.32 -3.54 3.58
CA VAL A 159 7.15 -4.26 3.08
C VAL A 159 5.90 -3.45 3.44
N GLN A 160 4.93 -3.40 2.53
CA GLN A 160 3.58 -2.96 2.87
C GLN A 160 2.71 -4.20 3.09
N ILE A 161 1.99 -4.28 4.20
CA ILE A 161 1.01 -5.34 4.44
C ILE A 161 -0.36 -4.68 4.60
N ASN A 162 -1.26 -4.98 3.68
CA ASN A 162 -2.52 -4.25 3.51
C ASN A 162 -2.25 -2.74 3.33
N ASP A 163 -2.72 -1.90 4.24
CA ASP A 163 -2.56 -0.44 4.17
C ASP A 163 -1.36 0.08 5.03
N ASP A 164 -0.69 -0.78 5.81
CA ASP A 164 0.39 -0.40 6.73
C ASP A 164 1.78 -0.72 6.17
N ASN A 165 2.73 0.22 6.36
CA ASN A 165 4.13 0.03 6.01
C ASN A 165 4.92 -0.51 7.20
N TYR A 166 5.83 -1.43 6.94
CA TYR A 166 6.80 -1.94 7.90
C TYR A 166 8.20 -1.80 7.29
N GLU A 167 9.11 -1.20 8.05
CA GLU A 167 10.33 -0.59 7.51
C GLU A 167 11.54 -1.00 8.37
N ASP A 168 12.76 -0.77 7.88
CA ASP A 168 14.03 -1.22 8.49
C ASP A 168 14.05 -2.72 8.75
N LEU A 169 13.64 -3.49 7.75
CA LEU A 169 13.46 -4.93 7.87
C LEU A 169 14.73 -5.73 7.60
N ASP A 170 14.90 -6.77 8.40
CA ASP A 170 15.78 -7.90 8.16
C ASP A 170 14.96 -9.21 8.18
N TYR A 171 15.62 -10.35 8.10
CA TYR A 171 14.98 -11.66 8.15
C TYR A 171 14.14 -11.86 9.43
N ASP A 172 14.70 -11.53 10.60
CA ASP A 172 14.11 -11.80 11.91
C ASP A 172 12.89 -10.90 12.17
N ARG A 173 13.01 -9.60 11.88
CA ARG A 173 11.91 -8.63 12.00
C ARG A 173 10.77 -8.98 11.04
N THR A 174 11.09 -9.37 9.81
CA THR A 174 10.08 -9.83 8.85
C THR A 174 9.34 -11.07 9.35
N THR A 175 10.10 -12.05 9.87
CA THR A 175 9.51 -13.28 10.45
C THR A 175 8.58 -12.95 11.62
N ALA A 176 9.01 -12.07 12.53
CA ALA A 176 8.22 -11.66 13.69
C ALA A 176 6.90 -10.96 13.29
N ILE A 177 6.93 -10.11 12.25
CA ILE A 177 5.72 -9.46 11.70
C ILE A 177 4.76 -10.52 11.16
N LEU A 178 5.24 -11.43 10.30
CA LEU A 178 4.41 -12.47 9.69
C LEU A 178 3.81 -13.42 10.74
N GLU A 179 4.57 -13.76 11.78
CA GLU A 179 4.08 -14.56 12.91
C GLU A 179 3.03 -13.84 13.74
N THR A 180 3.26 -12.57 14.05
CA THR A 180 2.29 -11.75 14.79
C THR A 180 0.96 -11.70 14.06
N LEU A 181 0.98 -11.43 12.75
CA LEU A 181 -0.22 -11.41 11.91
C LEU A 181 -0.90 -12.78 11.84
N ALA A 182 -0.12 -13.86 11.67
CA ALA A 182 -0.66 -15.22 11.62
C ALA A 182 -1.36 -15.64 12.92
N ASN A 183 -0.88 -15.14 14.06
CA ASN A 183 -1.47 -15.37 15.38
C ASN A 183 -2.62 -14.40 15.71
N GLY A 184 -3.03 -13.55 14.75
CA GLY A 184 -4.12 -12.58 14.92
C GLY A 184 -3.74 -11.31 15.68
N GLY A 185 -2.44 -11.10 15.92
CA GLY A 185 -1.92 -9.85 16.48
C GLY A 185 -1.78 -8.74 15.43
N THR A 186 -1.46 -7.54 15.91
CA THR A 186 -1.22 -6.35 15.07
C THR A 186 0.19 -5.84 15.35
N PRO A 187 1.16 -6.08 14.45
CA PRO A 187 2.51 -5.56 14.61
C PRO A 187 2.52 -4.04 14.48
N LYS A 188 3.51 -3.38 15.09
CA LYS A 188 3.68 -1.93 15.04
C LYS A 188 4.06 -1.50 13.60
N PRO A 189 3.31 -0.59 12.95
CA PRO A 189 3.73 -0.01 11.67
C PRO A 189 4.96 0.91 11.78
N GLY A 190 5.56 1.25 10.64
CA GLY A 190 6.73 2.10 10.50
C GLY A 190 8.04 1.35 10.73
N SER A 191 9.06 2.09 11.20
CA SER A 191 10.38 1.52 11.48
C SER A 191 10.32 0.45 12.57
N GLN A 192 10.93 -0.70 12.25
CA GLN A 192 11.19 -1.79 13.18
C GLN A 192 12.56 -1.67 13.86
N GLU A 193 13.35 -0.65 13.52
CA GLU A 193 14.63 -0.39 14.18
C GLU A 193 14.42 0.18 15.60
N PRO A 194 14.98 -0.45 16.64
CA PRO A 194 14.87 0.06 18.01
C PRO A 194 15.45 1.48 18.15
N GLY A 195 14.68 2.37 18.76
CA GLY A 195 15.10 3.75 18.98
C GLY A 195 14.97 4.67 17.75
N ARG A 196 14.51 4.14 16.61
CA ARG A 196 14.11 4.93 15.45
C ARG A 196 12.59 5.10 15.41
N HIS A 197 12.14 6.34 15.24
CA HIS A 197 10.75 6.74 15.19
C HIS A 197 10.21 6.70 13.76
N THR A 198 10.90 7.32 12.80
CA THR A 198 10.51 7.33 11.38
C THR A 198 11.75 7.15 10.49
N VAL A 199 12.21 8.23 9.86
CA VAL A 199 13.27 8.24 8.84
C VAL A 199 14.49 9.04 9.27
N GLU A 200 14.58 9.43 10.54
CA GLU A 200 15.77 10.08 11.08
C GLU A 200 17.02 9.20 10.95
N PRO A 201 18.23 9.77 10.98
CA PRO A 201 19.46 8.99 10.96
C PRO A 201 19.54 7.98 12.12
N TYR A 202 20.24 6.87 11.91
CA TYR A 202 20.57 5.95 12.99
C TYR A 202 21.38 6.69 14.07
N GLY A 203 21.03 6.50 15.34
CA GLY A 203 21.59 7.26 16.47
C GLY A 203 20.85 8.57 16.78
N GLY A 204 19.81 8.90 16.02
CA GLY A 204 18.91 10.02 16.28
C GLY A 204 19.09 11.20 15.32
N PRO A 205 18.21 12.23 15.42
CA PRO A 205 18.24 13.38 14.53
C PRO A 205 19.55 14.18 14.64
N THR A 206 20.21 14.42 13.51
CA THR A 206 21.37 15.33 13.41
C THR A 206 20.96 16.75 12.98
N THR A 207 19.73 16.89 12.51
CA THR A 207 19.05 18.14 12.17
C THR A 207 17.70 18.19 12.87
N LEU A 208 17.10 19.37 12.97
CA LEU A 208 15.85 19.58 13.71
C LEU A 208 15.94 19.05 15.17
N THR A 209 17.12 19.15 15.78
CA THR A 209 17.39 18.58 17.12
C THR A 209 16.57 19.24 18.22
N ALA A 210 16.22 20.52 18.05
CA ALA A 210 15.31 21.22 18.95
C ALA A 210 13.83 20.78 18.78
N MET A 211 13.48 20.15 17.65
CA MET A 211 12.13 19.69 17.36
C MET A 211 11.84 18.23 17.78
N VAL A 212 12.78 17.58 18.46
CA VAL A 212 12.64 16.15 18.83
C VAL A 212 11.46 15.92 19.78
N ASN A 213 11.28 16.82 20.75
CA ASN A 213 10.29 16.66 21.83
C ASN A 213 9.14 17.66 21.74
N GLU A 214 9.37 18.84 21.17
CA GLU A 214 8.39 19.92 21.07
C GLU A 214 8.61 20.75 19.80
N ASN A 215 7.60 21.51 19.38
CA ASN A 215 7.76 22.39 18.23
C ASN A 215 8.71 23.54 18.55
N HIS A 216 9.74 23.73 17.71
CA HIS A 216 10.69 24.84 17.79
C HIS A 216 10.51 25.78 16.60
N ASP A 217 10.47 27.10 16.82
CA ASP A 217 10.32 28.06 15.73
C ASP A 217 11.68 28.61 15.28
N TYR A 218 12.18 28.12 14.15
CA TYR A 218 13.47 28.53 13.60
C TYR A 218 13.45 29.91 12.91
N ARG A 219 12.31 30.59 12.79
CA ARG A 219 12.18 31.83 11.99
C ARG A 219 13.09 32.96 12.46
N ASP A 220 13.31 33.07 13.77
CA ASP A 220 14.19 34.08 14.36
C ASP A 220 15.68 33.80 14.11
N GLU A 221 16.02 32.57 13.68
CA GLU A 221 17.39 32.10 13.44
C GLU A 221 17.79 32.13 11.95
N TRP A 222 16.83 32.33 11.03
CA TRP A 222 17.06 32.26 9.57
C TRP A 222 18.13 33.22 9.03
N GLY A 223 18.43 34.30 9.74
CA GLY A 223 19.44 35.30 9.38
C GLY A 223 20.79 35.18 10.10
N GLN A 224 20.96 34.20 10.99
CA GLN A 224 22.14 34.09 11.86
C GLN A 224 23.20 33.08 11.36
N VAL A 225 22.97 32.45 10.22
CA VAL A 225 23.93 31.50 9.64
C VAL A 225 25.19 32.25 9.19
N ALA A 226 26.30 32.01 9.88
CA ALA A 226 27.59 32.60 9.58
C ALA A 226 27.96 32.40 8.09
N GLN A 227 28.38 33.48 7.44
CA GLN A 227 28.98 33.38 6.11
C GLN A 227 30.19 32.44 6.19
N PRO A 228 30.37 31.50 5.25
CA PRO A 228 31.58 30.69 5.22
C PRO A 228 32.78 31.63 5.16
N GLU A 229 33.75 31.41 6.06
CA GLU A 229 34.98 32.19 6.11
C GLU A 229 35.59 32.21 4.71
N ALA A 230 35.85 33.41 4.20
CA ALA A 230 36.45 33.60 2.89
C ALA A 230 37.77 32.81 2.84
N VAL A 231 37.84 31.84 1.92
CA VAL A 231 39.10 31.15 1.62
C VAL A 231 40.07 32.21 1.11
N GLU A 232 41.01 32.60 1.97
CA GLU A 232 42.08 33.54 1.65
C GLU A 232 42.92 32.91 0.53
N GLN A 233 42.72 33.38 -0.70
CA GLN A 233 43.56 33.02 -1.84
C GLN A 233 44.97 33.54 -1.58
N GLN A 234 45.85 32.67 -1.08
CA GLN A 234 47.28 32.93 -1.06
C GLN A 234 47.78 32.97 -2.52
N ALA A 235 48.24 34.16 -2.91
CA ALA A 235 48.96 34.45 -4.14
C ALA A 235 50.43 33.99 -4.05
#